data_AF-A0A5M3N3Y8-F1
#
_entry.id   AF-A0A5M3N3Y8-F1
#
_cell.length_a   1.000
_cell.length_b   1.000
_cell.length_c   1.000
_cell.angle_alpha   90.00
_cell.angle_beta   90.00
_cell.angle_gamma   90.00
#
_symmetry.space_group_name_H-M   'P 1'
#
loop_
_entity.id
_entity.type
_entity.pdbx_description
1 polymer ?
#
loop_
_entity_poly.entity_id
_entity_poly.type
_entity_poly.pdbx_seq_one_letter_code
_entity_poly.pdbx_strand_id
1 'polypeptide(L)'
;MHLSHAVFALADRSLDTLSMMFSTTFVDFIRSIEKEWDTLIDAIASGQLPCFPNTEHIYHAIAPIFRGDADRAGELRKIGPPSQTASGWAKLVWPNLDLLCSVCTGGFGRVLPQVRGYLGSDVAIRNPTYTSTECTMGIAYDSDPLRHYKILTDNYIEFLEIMEDGEDGELRALWETQSGQLYEPFLTTRDGLWRYRTQDAVEVKGFSSADGAPVIEYQKRRNQSLRLSHTLITEADVMASVASIEKFDQAEFTTWLDDRIIPPTIGFFVELNIDNVNGAQLPTSTDLSTAPLIFADGTSEYRSSWPTVRIVAPGTFTGFRLWKGRVNGAGCSQVKVPTIMTDEKAQAFVLERVVMELE
;
A
#
# COMPACT_ATOMS: atom_id res chain seq x y z
N MET A 1 -10.04 -14.82 10.91
CA MET A 1 -10.99 -14.18 9.95
C MET A 1 -10.65 -14.43 8.47
N HIS A 2 -9.45 -14.08 7.96
CA HIS A 2 -9.13 -14.19 6.52
C HIS A 2 -9.34 -15.60 5.94
N LEU A 3 -8.97 -16.67 6.65
CA LEU A 3 -9.14 -18.06 6.19
C LEU A 3 -10.61 -18.46 6.00
N SER A 4 -11.53 -17.94 6.81
CA SER A 4 -12.98 -18.12 6.60
C SER A 4 -13.45 -17.42 5.32
N HIS A 5 -12.86 -16.29 4.95
CA HIS A 5 -13.18 -15.65 3.66
C HIS A 5 -12.58 -16.44 2.50
N ALA A 6 -11.35 -16.95 2.68
CA ALA A 6 -10.63 -17.75 1.69
C ALA A 6 -11.38 -19.04 1.32
N VAL A 7 -11.84 -19.82 2.29
CA VAL A 7 -12.54 -21.09 2.02
C VAL A 7 -13.88 -20.88 1.31
N PHE A 8 -14.64 -19.85 1.67
CA PHE A 8 -15.89 -19.50 0.98
C PHE A 8 -15.63 -18.97 -0.43
N ALA A 9 -14.62 -18.12 -0.61
CA ALA A 9 -14.24 -17.62 -1.93
C ALA A 9 -13.76 -18.75 -2.85
N LEU A 10 -12.91 -19.67 -2.37
CA LEU A 10 -12.44 -20.83 -3.13
C LEU A 10 -13.59 -21.77 -3.51
N ALA A 11 -14.55 -21.99 -2.60
CA ALA A 11 -15.74 -22.80 -2.87
C ALA A 11 -16.61 -22.21 -3.98
N ASP A 12 -16.73 -20.88 -4.06
CA ASP A 12 -17.52 -20.22 -5.09
C ASP A 12 -16.76 -20.14 -6.43
N ARG A 13 -17.13 -21.02 -7.36
CA ARG A 13 -16.62 -21.03 -8.75
C ARG A 13 -17.15 -19.85 -9.58
N SER A 14 -18.27 -19.25 -9.17
CA SER A 14 -18.98 -18.21 -9.94
C SER A 14 -18.49 -16.79 -9.67
N LEU A 15 -17.65 -16.61 -8.65
CA LEU A 15 -17.07 -15.34 -8.22
C LEU A 15 -16.51 -14.51 -9.40
N ASP A 16 -17.09 -13.32 -9.60
CA ASP A 16 -16.72 -12.34 -10.63
C ASP A 16 -15.87 -11.18 -10.08
N THR A 17 -16.07 -10.79 -8.83
CA THR A 17 -15.47 -9.60 -8.23
C THR A 17 -14.79 -9.91 -6.90
N LEU A 18 -13.53 -9.51 -6.76
CA LEU A 18 -12.87 -9.39 -5.47
C LEU A 18 -12.87 -7.93 -5.03
N SER A 19 -13.51 -7.63 -3.89
CA SER A 19 -13.51 -6.29 -3.29
C SER A 19 -12.69 -6.29 -2.01
N MET A 20 -11.56 -5.58 -2.02
CA MET A 20 -10.63 -5.50 -0.89
C MET A 20 -10.13 -4.07 -0.77
N MET A 21 -9.95 -3.55 0.46
CA MET A 21 -9.64 -2.13 0.62
C MET A 21 -8.30 -1.73 -0.01
N PHE A 22 -7.28 -2.59 0.10
CA PHE A 22 -5.92 -2.32 -0.36
C PHE A 22 -5.29 -3.52 -1.08
N SER A 23 -4.41 -3.23 -2.05
CA SER A 23 -3.66 -4.22 -2.83
C SER A 23 -2.84 -5.18 -1.97
N THR A 24 -2.30 -4.69 -0.85
CA THR A 24 -1.57 -5.48 0.15
C THR A 24 -2.48 -6.50 0.84
N THR A 25 -3.74 -6.15 1.11
CA THR A 25 -4.73 -7.08 1.69
C THR A 25 -5.04 -8.22 0.73
N PHE A 26 -5.09 -7.95 -0.58
CA PHE A 26 -5.20 -9.00 -1.59
C PHE A 26 -3.97 -9.91 -1.61
N VAL A 27 -2.74 -9.36 -1.58
CA VAL A 27 -1.52 -10.17 -1.50
C VAL A 27 -1.50 -11.05 -0.25
N ASP A 28 -1.87 -10.51 0.92
CA ASP A 28 -1.88 -11.27 2.18
C ASP A 28 -3.01 -12.32 2.22
N PHE A 29 -4.12 -12.08 1.52
CA PHE A 29 -5.18 -13.07 1.30
C PHE A 29 -4.69 -14.25 0.45
N ILE A 30 -4.00 -13.97 -0.67
CA ILE A 30 -3.40 -15.01 -1.52
C ILE A 30 -2.31 -15.79 -0.76
N ARG A 31 -1.46 -15.12 0.03
CA ARG A 31 -0.48 -15.77 0.93
C ARG A 31 -1.14 -16.64 2.01
N SER A 32 -2.30 -16.25 2.49
CA SER A 32 -3.07 -17.05 3.46
C SER A 32 -3.64 -18.32 2.80
N ILE A 33 -4.08 -18.22 1.54
CA ILE A 33 -4.52 -19.36 0.73
C ILE A 33 -3.37 -20.32 0.44
N GLU A 34 -2.21 -19.79 0.01
CA GLU A 34 -0.98 -20.55 -0.23
C GLU A 34 -0.60 -21.41 0.99
N LYS A 35 -0.53 -20.79 2.17
CA LYS A 35 -0.07 -21.44 3.39
C LYS A 35 -0.99 -22.56 3.87
N GLU A 36 -2.30 -22.36 3.79
CA GLU A 36 -3.31 -23.26 4.36
C GLU A 36 -4.04 -24.07 3.28
N TRP A 37 -3.44 -24.20 2.08
CA TRP A 37 -4.07 -24.73 0.86
C TRP A 37 -4.81 -26.04 1.10
N ASP A 38 -4.10 -27.08 1.55
CA ASP A 38 -4.69 -28.41 1.73
C ASP A 38 -5.85 -28.39 2.74
N THR A 39 -5.69 -27.66 3.86
CA THR A 39 -6.75 -27.44 4.88
C THR A 39 -8.01 -26.81 4.27
N LEU A 40 -7.84 -25.81 3.39
CA LEU A 40 -8.95 -25.12 2.73
C LEU A 40 -9.65 -26.04 1.71
N ILE A 41 -8.89 -26.81 0.92
CA ILE A 41 -9.45 -27.70 -0.09
C ILE A 41 -10.11 -28.94 0.52
N ASP A 42 -9.57 -29.49 1.62
CA ASP A 42 -10.18 -30.60 2.36
C ASP A 42 -11.47 -30.17 3.07
N ALA A 43 -11.54 -28.94 3.57
CA ALA A 43 -12.78 -28.35 4.06
C ALA A 43 -13.85 -28.29 2.94
N ILE A 44 -13.50 -27.78 1.76
CA ILE A 44 -14.41 -27.72 0.59
C ILE A 44 -14.85 -29.14 0.18
N ALA A 45 -13.94 -30.11 0.16
CA ALA A 45 -14.28 -31.49 -0.22
C ALA A 45 -15.25 -32.17 0.76
N SER A 46 -15.08 -31.92 2.07
CA SER A 46 -15.84 -32.58 3.15
C SER A 46 -17.09 -31.83 3.59
N GLY A 47 -17.19 -30.54 3.28
CA GLY A 47 -18.20 -29.63 3.85
C GLY A 47 -18.02 -29.36 5.35
N GLN A 48 -16.90 -29.77 5.94
CA GLN A 48 -16.58 -29.50 7.35
C GLN A 48 -15.70 -28.25 7.43
N LEU A 49 -16.31 -27.12 7.80
CA LEU A 49 -15.58 -25.87 8.00
C LEU A 49 -14.69 -25.96 9.26
N PRO A 50 -13.37 -25.70 9.20
CA PRO A 50 -12.54 -25.61 10.39
C PRO A 50 -12.85 -24.34 11.20
N CYS A 51 -12.78 -24.44 12.53
CA CYS A 51 -12.82 -23.26 13.40
C CYS A 51 -11.46 -22.55 13.38
N PHE A 52 -11.26 -21.67 12.39
CA PHE A 52 -10.02 -20.91 12.25
C PHE A 52 -9.79 -19.91 13.41
N PRO A 53 -8.53 -19.59 13.76
CA PRO A 53 -8.23 -18.66 14.84
C PRO A 53 -8.92 -17.30 14.71
N ASN A 54 -9.46 -16.81 15.83
CA ASN A 54 -10.19 -15.55 15.93
C ASN A 54 -11.47 -15.54 15.06
N THR A 55 -12.18 -16.67 14.99
CA THR A 55 -13.49 -16.79 14.30
C THR A 55 -14.55 -17.49 15.14
N GLU A 56 -14.23 -17.87 16.37
CA GLU A 56 -15.07 -18.62 17.32
C GLU A 56 -16.44 -17.93 17.52
N HIS A 57 -16.45 -16.59 17.55
CA HIS A 57 -17.62 -15.73 17.70
C HIS A 57 -18.58 -15.72 16.49
N ILE A 58 -18.12 -16.08 15.28
CA ILE A 58 -18.95 -16.24 14.07
C ILE A 58 -19.12 -17.69 13.63
N TYR A 59 -18.26 -18.60 14.09
CA TYR A 59 -18.15 -19.98 13.61
C TYR A 59 -19.51 -20.71 13.63
N HIS A 60 -20.25 -20.61 14.73
CA HIS A 60 -21.57 -21.25 14.86
C HIS A 60 -22.64 -20.72 13.88
N ALA A 61 -22.47 -19.51 13.34
CA ALA A 61 -23.36 -18.96 12.31
C ALA A 61 -22.94 -19.39 10.88
N ILE A 62 -21.63 -19.50 10.61
CA ILE A 62 -21.12 -19.78 9.26
C ILE A 62 -20.89 -21.27 8.95
N ALA A 63 -20.57 -22.10 9.95
CA ALA A 63 -20.35 -23.53 9.73
C ALA A 63 -21.61 -24.28 9.22
N PRO A 64 -22.85 -24.02 9.70
CA PRO A 64 -24.03 -24.74 9.24
C PRO A 64 -24.48 -24.41 7.81
N ILE A 65 -24.07 -23.27 7.26
CA ILE A 65 -24.39 -22.83 5.89
C ILE A 65 -23.32 -23.28 4.88
N PHE A 66 -22.11 -23.62 5.34
CA PHE A 66 -21.08 -24.17 4.48
C PHE A 66 -21.52 -25.54 3.91
N ARG A 67 -21.16 -25.82 2.67
CA ARG A 67 -21.55 -27.02 1.92
C ARG A 67 -20.32 -27.62 1.26
N GLY A 68 -20.24 -28.95 1.28
CA GLY A 68 -19.16 -29.66 0.62
C GLY A 68 -19.40 -29.74 -0.89
N ASP A 69 -18.33 -29.52 -1.65
CA ASP A 69 -18.29 -29.68 -3.10
C ASP A 69 -16.98 -30.41 -3.47
N ALA A 70 -17.09 -31.73 -3.61
CA ALA A 70 -15.96 -32.60 -3.95
C ALA A 70 -15.45 -32.39 -5.38
N ASP A 71 -16.32 -31.97 -6.31
CA ASP A 71 -15.95 -31.71 -7.71
C ASP A 71 -15.15 -30.41 -7.81
N ARG A 72 -15.59 -29.35 -7.11
CA ARG A 72 -14.85 -28.10 -6.97
C ARG A 72 -13.52 -28.28 -6.26
N ALA A 73 -13.47 -29.05 -5.18
CA ALA A 73 -12.21 -29.41 -4.55
C ALA A 73 -11.28 -30.20 -5.50
N GLY A 74 -11.83 -31.09 -6.32
CA GLY A 74 -11.10 -31.83 -7.36
C GLY A 74 -10.58 -30.94 -8.51
N GLU A 75 -11.30 -29.89 -8.88
CA GLU A 75 -10.83 -28.84 -9.80
C GLU A 75 -9.66 -28.06 -9.19
N LEU A 76 -9.82 -27.57 -7.95
CA LEU A 76 -8.79 -26.79 -7.27
C LEU A 76 -7.49 -27.59 -7.06
N ARG A 77 -7.56 -28.87 -6.68
CA ARG A 77 -6.35 -29.73 -6.58
C ARG A 77 -5.60 -29.90 -7.91
N LYS A 78 -6.26 -29.76 -9.07
CA LYS A 78 -5.60 -29.80 -10.39
C LYS A 78 -4.95 -28.48 -10.78
N ILE A 79 -5.46 -27.36 -10.28
CA ILE A 79 -4.87 -26.03 -10.47
C ILE A 79 -3.63 -25.89 -9.58
N GLY A 80 -3.75 -26.29 -8.31
CA GLY A 80 -2.69 -26.16 -7.31
C GLY A 80 -2.65 -24.78 -6.63
N PRO A 81 -1.78 -24.62 -5.61
CA PRO A 81 -1.63 -23.37 -4.89
C PRO A 81 -1.00 -22.27 -5.76
N PRO A 82 -1.15 -20.98 -5.37
CA PRO A 82 -0.62 -19.83 -6.10
C PRO A 82 0.85 -19.94 -6.54
N SER A 83 1.73 -20.46 -5.69
CA SER A 83 3.19 -20.56 -5.95
C SER A 83 3.56 -21.59 -7.02
N GLN A 84 2.72 -22.60 -7.23
CA GLN A 84 2.97 -23.71 -8.16
C GLN A 84 2.38 -23.44 -9.55
N THR A 85 1.75 -22.28 -9.75
CA THR A 85 0.97 -21.96 -10.95
C THR A 85 1.60 -20.79 -11.70
N ALA A 86 1.44 -20.79 -13.03
CA ALA A 86 1.83 -19.66 -13.87
C ALA A 86 0.98 -18.40 -13.57
N SER A 87 1.41 -17.26 -14.12
CA SER A 87 0.68 -15.98 -14.01
C SER A 87 -0.80 -16.12 -14.41
N GLY A 88 -1.69 -15.48 -13.64
CA GLY A 88 -3.15 -15.60 -13.82
C GLY A 88 -3.84 -16.69 -12.98
N TRP A 89 -3.18 -17.22 -11.94
CA TRP A 89 -3.75 -18.21 -11.00
C TRP A 89 -5.18 -17.88 -10.55
N ALA A 90 -5.48 -16.63 -10.22
CA ALA A 90 -6.80 -16.23 -9.74
C ALA A 90 -7.89 -16.42 -10.80
N LYS A 91 -7.58 -16.25 -12.09
CA LYS A 91 -8.51 -16.48 -13.21
C LYS A 91 -8.70 -17.97 -13.52
N LEU A 92 -7.73 -18.82 -13.19
CA LEU A 92 -7.88 -20.28 -13.24
C LEU A 92 -8.78 -20.79 -12.11
N VAL A 93 -8.61 -20.26 -10.89
CA VAL A 93 -9.46 -20.56 -9.73
C VAL A 93 -10.88 -20.02 -9.92
N TRP A 94 -11.01 -18.79 -10.40
CA TRP A 94 -12.28 -18.09 -10.59
C TRP A 94 -12.43 -17.70 -12.07
N PRO A 95 -12.97 -18.59 -12.94
CA PRO A 95 -13.11 -18.32 -14.37
C PRO A 95 -13.90 -17.04 -14.69
N ASN A 96 -14.86 -16.69 -13.83
CA ASN A 96 -15.68 -15.49 -13.97
C ASN A 96 -14.99 -14.20 -13.52
N LEU A 97 -13.89 -14.26 -12.75
CA LEU A 97 -13.24 -13.09 -12.13
C LEU A 97 -12.86 -12.04 -13.18
N ASP A 98 -13.55 -10.91 -13.22
CA ASP A 98 -13.32 -9.82 -14.15
C ASP A 98 -12.83 -8.54 -13.46
N LEU A 99 -12.99 -8.43 -12.13
CA LEU A 99 -12.67 -7.22 -11.37
C LEU A 99 -12.00 -7.49 -10.01
N LEU A 100 -10.86 -6.84 -9.79
CA LEU A 100 -10.36 -6.51 -8.45
C LEU A 100 -10.69 -5.04 -8.14
N CYS A 101 -11.63 -4.82 -7.23
CA CYS A 101 -11.91 -3.49 -6.67
C CYS A 101 -11.02 -3.29 -5.44
N SER A 102 -9.94 -2.50 -5.57
CA SER A 102 -8.95 -2.29 -4.52
C SER A 102 -8.09 -1.06 -4.77
N VAL A 103 -7.72 -0.33 -3.71
CA VAL A 103 -6.78 0.80 -3.84
C VAL A 103 -5.38 0.31 -4.19
N CYS A 104 -4.88 0.76 -5.34
CA CYS A 104 -3.59 0.40 -5.92
C CYS A 104 -2.67 1.61 -6.20
N THR A 105 -2.93 2.77 -5.58
CA THR A 105 -2.19 4.03 -5.78
C THR A 105 -1.34 4.45 -4.56
N GLY A 106 -0.42 5.39 -4.77
CA GLY A 106 0.58 5.80 -3.78
C GLY A 106 1.40 4.62 -3.28
N GLY A 107 1.73 4.58 -1.99
CA GLY A 107 2.45 3.45 -1.38
C GLY A 107 1.80 2.06 -1.52
N PHE A 108 0.51 1.96 -1.90
CA PHE A 108 -0.12 0.67 -2.22
C PHE A 108 0.16 0.19 -3.66
N GLY A 109 0.68 1.05 -4.54
CA GLY A 109 1.07 0.67 -5.89
C GLY A 109 2.29 -0.25 -5.95
N ARG A 110 3.10 -0.30 -4.89
CA ARG A 110 4.33 -1.11 -4.84
C ARG A 110 4.10 -2.60 -5.13
N VAL A 111 2.99 -3.17 -4.64
CA VAL A 111 2.67 -4.60 -4.86
C VAL A 111 1.90 -4.87 -6.16
N LEU A 112 1.61 -3.84 -6.97
CA LEU A 112 0.83 -3.98 -8.20
C LEU A 112 1.41 -5.01 -9.21
N PRO A 113 2.74 -5.15 -9.38
CA PRO A 113 3.31 -6.23 -10.20
C PRO A 113 2.96 -7.63 -9.66
N GLN A 114 2.98 -7.83 -8.34
CA GLN A 114 2.61 -9.09 -7.70
C GLN A 114 1.09 -9.35 -7.83
N VAL A 115 0.26 -8.33 -7.64
CA VAL A 115 -1.20 -8.41 -7.87
C VAL A 115 -1.47 -8.83 -9.33
N ARG A 116 -0.78 -8.22 -10.30
CA ARG A 116 -0.87 -8.58 -11.72
C ARG A 116 -0.38 -10.00 -12.00
N GLY A 117 0.65 -10.49 -11.29
CA GLY A 117 1.09 -11.88 -11.36
C GLY A 117 -0.02 -12.88 -10.97
N TYR A 118 -0.75 -12.62 -9.88
CA TYR A 118 -1.85 -13.50 -9.47
C TYR A 118 -3.11 -13.36 -10.35
N LEU A 119 -3.48 -12.14 -10.75
CA LEU A 119 -4.69 -11.89 -11.53
C LEU A 119 -4.55 -12.21 -13.02
N GLY A 120 -3.38 -12.00 -13.61
CA GLY A 120 -3.18 -11.96 -15.05
C GLY A 120 -3.50 -10.60 -15.68
N SER A 121 -3.47 -10.55 -17.01
CA SER A 121 -3.76 -9.36 -17.82
C SER A 121 -5.25 -9.03 -17.86
N ASP A 122 -6.11 -10.03 -17.84
CA ASP A 122 -7.49 -9.93 -18.33
C ASP A 122 -8.49 -9.45 -17.25
N VAL A 123 -8.07 -9.45 -15.98
CA VAL A 123 -8.87 -8.95 -14.85
C VAL A 123 -8.66 -7.45 -14.73
N ALA A 124 -9.73 -6.66 -14.76
CA ALA A 124 -9.68 -5.24 -14.49
C ALA A 124 -9.27 -4.99 -13.02
N ILE A 125 -8.55 -3.90 -12.77
CA ILE A 125 -8.31 -3.40 -11.42
C ILE A 125 -8.89 -1.99 -11.37
N ARG A 126 -9.67 -1.68 -10.35
CA ARG A 126 -10.32 -0.37 -10.15
C ARG A 126 -10.16 0.05 -8.69
N ASN A 127 -9.81 1.30 -8.44
CA ASN A 127 -9.85 1.83 -7.07
C ASN A 127 -11.32 2.07 -6.68
N PRO A 128 -11.76 1.77 -5.44
CA PRO A 128 -13.15 2.01 -5.04
C PRO A 128 -13.49 3.51 -4.98
N THR A 129 -12.74 4.25 -4.17
CA THR A 129 -12.96 5.67 -3.86
C THR A 129 -11.64 6.37 -3.54
N TYR A 130 -11.63 7.69 -3.62
CA TYR A 130 -10.67 8.54 -2.92
C TYR A 130 -11.33 9.02 -1.63
N THR A 131 -10.82 8.53 -0.50
CA THR A 131 -11.44 8.68 0.82
C THR A 131 -10.39 8.67 1.91
N SER A 132 -10.70 9.33 3.01
CA SER A 132 -9.97 9.29 4.27
C SER A 132 -10.96 9.10 5.43
N THR A 133 -10.47 9.01 6.67
CA THR A 133 -11.34 8.93 7.86
C THR A 133 -12.19 10.20 8.02
N GLU A 134 -11.67 11.34 7.55
CA GLU A 134 -12.29 12.66 7.62
C GLU A 134 -13.40 12.86 6.58
N CYS A 135 -13.25 12.31 5.37
CA CYS A 135 -14.21 12.51 4.28
C CYS A 135 -14.04 11.49 3.15
N THR A 136 -15.17 11.02 2.56
CA THR A 136 -15.17 10.44 1.21
C THR A 136 -15.31 11.57 0.20
N MET A 137 -14.29 11.74 -0.64
CA MET A 137 -14.11 12.91 -1.51
C MET A 137 -14.48 12.63 -2.97
N GLY A 138 -14.23 11.41 -3.45
CA GLY A 138 -14.52 11.06 -4.84
C GLY A 138 -14.57 9.56 -5.13
N ILE A 139 -15.05 9.24 -6.33
CA ILE A 139 -15.19 7.87 -6.87
C ILE A 139 -14.27 7.69 -8.07
N ALA A 140 -13.77 6.47 -8.31
CA ALA A 140 -12.96 6.23 -9.52
C ALA A 140 -13.72 6.57 -10.80
N TYR A 141 -13.01 7.17 -11.76
CA TYR A 141 -13.57 7.74 -12.99
C TYR A 141 -13.05 7.02 -14.22
N ASP A 142 -13.90 6.82 -15.22
CA ASP A 142 -13.69 5.80 -16.25
C ASP A 142 -12.58 6.13 -17.26
N SER A 143 -11.99 7.34 -17.25
CA SER A 143 -10.83 7.68 -18.10
C SER A 143 -9.51 7.06 -17.63
N ASP A 144 -9.34 6.81 -16.33
CA ASP A 144 -8.35 5.87 -15.77
C ASP A 144 -8.89 5.36 -14.42
N PRO A 145 -9.61 4.23 -14.38
CA PRO A 145 -10.18 3.68 -13.15
C PRO A 145 -9.17 3.32 -12.05
N LEU A 146 -7.87 3.33 -12.36
CA LEU A 146 -6.76 3.10 -11.42
C LEU A 146 -6.15 4.38 -10.86
N ARG A 147 -6.41 5.56 -11.44
CA ARG A 147 -5.73 6.81 -11.05
C ARG A 147 -6.64 8.02 -10.93
N HIS A 148 -7.64 8.12 -11.80
CA HIS A 148 -8.54 9.25 -11.87
C HIS A 148 -9.75 9.05 -10.95
N TYR A 149 -10.08 10.07 -10.18
CA TYR A 149 -11.24 10.12 -9.32
C TYR A 149 -12.07 11.36 -9.64
N LYS A 150 -13.37 11.21 -9.85
CA LYS A 150 -14.28 12.34 -9.93
C LYS A 150 -14.65 12.76 -8.51
N ILE A 151 -14.47 14.04 -8.20
CA ILE A 151 -14.94 14.62 -6.93
C ILE A 151 -16.46 14.47 -6.87
N LEU A 152 -16.95 13.83 -5.81
CA LEU A 152 -18.36 13.57 -5.58
C LEU A 152 -18.56 13.42 -4.07
N THR A 153 -18.99 14.51 -3.42
CA THR A 153 -19.17 14.54 -1.97
C THR A 153 -20.29 15.50 -1.58
N ASP A 154 -20.87 15.25 -0.41
CA ASP A 154 -21.93 16.04 0.24
C ASP A 154 -21.35 17.14 1.18
N ASN A 155 -20.02 17.18 1.28
CA ASN A 155 -19.22 18.13 2.05
C ASN A 155 -18.67 19.26 1.17
N TYR A 156 -18.20 20.36 1.76
CA TYR A 156 -17.57 21.44 1.02
C TYR A 156 -16.05 21.20 0.94
N ILE A 157 -15.48 21.26 -0.26
CA ILE A 157 -14.05 21.11 -0.51
C ILE A 157 -13.52 22.37 -1.21
N GLU A 158 -12.49 22.96 -0.62
CA GLU A 158 -11.65 24.00 -1.23
C GLU A 158 -10.33 23.36 -1.68
N PHE A 159 -9.62 23.97 -2.63
CA PHE A 159 -8.40 23.44 -3.23
C PHE A 159 -7.30 24.48 -3.09
N LEU A 160 -6.32 24.23 -2.21
CA LEU A 160 -5.16 25.11 -2.03
C LEU A 160 -4.14 24.83 -3.13
N GLU A 161 -3.79 25.82 -3.94
CA GLU A 161 -2.77 25.69 -4.98
C GLU A 161 -1.43 25.25 -4.37
N ILE A 162 -0.74 24.32 -5.04
CA ILE A 162 0.63 23.92 -4.73
C ILE A 162 1.51 24.46 -5.85
N MET A 163 2.40 25.40 -5.50
CA MET A 163 3.29 26.06 -6.44
C MET A 163 4.44 25.14 -6.88
N GLU A 164 5.17 25.51 -7.95
CA GLU A 164 6.28 24.68 -8.49
C GLU A 164 7.43 24.46 -7.48
N ASP A 165 7.63 25.39 -6.54
CA ASP A 165 8.58 25.28 -5.43
C ASP A 165 8.04 24.46 -4.23
N GLY A 166 6.78 24.04 -4.30
CA GLY A 166 6.07 23.25 -3.28
C GLY A 166 5.36 24.07 -2.20
N GLU A 167 5.47 25.41 -2.24
CA GLU A 167 4.83 26.32 -1.28
C GLU A 167 3.31 26.44 -1.51
N ASP A 168 2.61 26.99 -0.52
CA ASP A 168 1.17 27.21 -0.54
C ASP A 168 0.80 28.44 -1.39
N GLY A 169 -0.04 28.25 -2.41
CA GLY A 169 -0.60 29.29 -3.28
C GLY A 169 -1.96 29.81 -2.80
N GLU A 170 -2.86 30.18 -3.72
CA GLU A 170 -4.21 30.65 -3.35
C GLU A 170 -5.17 29.49 -3.05
N LEU A 171 -6.08 29.71 -2.08
CA LEU A 171 -7.16 28.77 -1.76
C LEU A 171 -8.35 29.01 -2.71
N ARG A 172 -8.59 28.06 -3.61
CA ARG A 172 -9.65 28.09 -4.63
C ARG A 172 -10.93 27.40 -4.16
N ALA A 173 -12.08 27.84 -4.65
CA ALA A 173 -13.27 27.01 -4.64
C ALA A 173 -13.15 25.86 -5.66
N LEU A 174 -13.90 24.78 -5.46
CA LEU A 174 -13.87 23.57 -6.32
C LEU A 174 -13.99 23.89 -7.83
N TRP A 175 -14.85 24.85 -8.19
CA TRP A 175 -15.12 25.26 -9.58
C TRP A 175 -14.11 26.27 -10.16
N GLU A 176 -13.13 26.72 -9.38
CA GLU A 176 -12.05 27.62 -9.81
C GLU A 176 -10.73 26.88 -10.07
N THR A 177 -10.72 25.56 -9.86
CA THR A 177 -9.58 24.70 -10.15
C THR A 177 -9.24 24.67 -11.64
N GLN A 178 -7.98 24.36 -11.97
CA GLN A 178 -7.48 24.36 -13.34
C GLN A 178 -6.83 23.01 -13.70
N SER A 179 -7.04 22.55 -14.93
CA SER A 179 -6.45 21.30 -15.41
C SER A 179 -4.93 21.39 -15.52
N GLY A 180 -4.23 20.35 -15.09
CA GLY A 180 -2.77 20.25 -15.03
C GLY A 180 -2.13 20.87 -13.79
N GLN A 181 -2.91 21.52 -12.92
CA GLN A 181 -2.40 22.15 -11.69
C GLN A 181 -2.48 21.20 -10.48
N LEU A 182 -1.55 21.40 -9.54
CA LEU A 182 -1.46 20.68 -8.28
C LEU A 182 -2.17 21.43 -7.16
N TYR A 183 -2.86 20.69 -6.29
CA TYR A 183 -3.64 21.23 -5.19
C TYR A 183 -3.60 20.34 -3.94
N GLU A 184 -3.80 20.94 -2.77
CA GLU A 184 -4.20 20.25 -1.53
C GLU A 184 -5.70 20.44 -1.27
N PRO A 185 -6.49 19.35 -1.16
CA PRO A 185 -7.88 19.45 -0.72
C PRO A 185 -7.99 19.95 0.73
N PHE A 186 -8.87 20.92 0.95
CA PHE A 186 -9.26 21.46 2.25
C PHE A 186 -10.71 21.07 2.55
N LEU A 187 -10.95 20.38 3.66
CA LEU A 187 -12.25 19.81 3.99
C LEU A 187 -13.02 20.69 4.97
N THR A 188 -14.27 21.01 4.61
CA THR A 188 -15.28 21.47 5.57
C THR A 188 -16.43 20.47 5.59
N THR A 189 -16.56 19.71 6.67
CA THR A 189 -17.44 18.54 6.76
C THR A 189 -18.63 18.76 7.69
N ARG A 190 -19.72 18.02 7.44
CA ARG A 190 -20.93 18.06 8.29
C ARG A 190 -20.65 17.64 9.73
N ASP A 191 -19.64 16.81 9.95
CA ASP A 191 -19.21 16.31 11.27
C ASP A 191 -18.28 17.28 12.03
N GLY A 192 -18.08 18.50 11.51
CA GLY A 192 -17.47 19.60 12.26
C GLY A 192 -15.99 19.86 11.99
N LEU A 193 -15.41 19.31 10.92
CA LEU A 193 -14.12 19.79 10.41
C LEU A 193 -14.33 21.09 9.62
N TRP A 194 -13.47 22.07 9.83
CA TRP A 194 -13.52 23.39 9.17
C TRP A 194 -12.18 23.71 8.54
N ARG A 195 -12.14 23.84 7.21
CA ARG A 195 -10.90 24.09 6.44
C ARG A 195 -9.73 23.18 6.86
N TYR A 196 -10.05 21.91 7.10
CA TYR A 196 -9.07 20.91 7.52
C TYR A 196 -8.13 20.56 6.36
N ARG A 197 -6.83 20.70 6.60
CA ARG A 197 -5.76 20.34 5.67
C ARG A 197 -5.67 18.83 5.50
N THR A 198 -6.04 18.31 4.33
CA THR A 198 -5.86 16.88 4.05
C THR A 198 -4.39 16.48 4.00
N GLN A 199 -3.47 17.41 3.72
CA GLN A 199 -2.06 17.10 3.45
C GLN A 199 -1.86 16.13 2.26
N ASP A 200 -2.86 15.92 1.41
CA ASP A 200 -2.66 15.22 0.13
C ASP A 200 -2.32 16.24 -0.96
N ALA A 201 -1.51 15.84 -1.95
CA ALA A 201 -1.30 16.56 -3.19
C ALA A 201 -2.03 15.80 -4.31
N VAL A 202 -2.90 16.50 -5.03
CA VAL A 202 -3.68 15.96 -6.15
C VAL A 202 -3.53 16.84 -7.38
N GLU A 203 -3.45 16.25 -8.56
CA GLU A 203 -3.46 16.97 -9.84
C GLU A 203 -4.87 16.96 -10.42
N VAL A 204 -5.39 18.11 -10.87
CA VAL A 204 -6.67 18.14 -11.59
C VAL A 204 -6.41 17.74 -13.04
N LYS A 205 -6.93 16.58 -13.47
CA LYS A 205 -6.74 16.03 -14.82
C LYS A 205 -7.76 16.55 -15.83
N GLY A 206 -8.78 17.26 -15.36
CA GLY A 206 -9.85 17.85 -16.15
C GLY A 206 -11.17 17.85 -15.39
N PHE A 207 -12.27 17.86 -16.15
CA PHE A 207 -13.63 17.93 -15.61
C PHE A 207 -14.51 16.86 -16.25
N SER A 208 -15.45 16.31 -15.49
CA SER A 208 -16.38 15.32 -15.99
C SER A 208 -17.37 15.95 -16.97
N SER A 209 -17.55 15.32 -18.13
CA SER A 209 -18.48 15.79 -19.17
C SER A 209 -19.96 15.69 -18.78
N ALA A 210 -20.29 14.95 -17.71
CA ALA A 210 -21.66 14.73 -17.26
C ALA A 210 -22.20 15.85 -16.36
N ASP A 211 -21.34 16.44 -15.52
CA ASP A 211 -21.72 17.37 -14.45
C ASP A 211 -20.71 18.50 -14.19
N GLY A 212 -19.58 18.52 -14.91
CA GLY A 212 -18.51 19.51 -14.73
C GLY A 212 -17.66 19.30 -13.47
N ALA A 213 -17.88 18.22 -12.70
CA ALA A 213 -17.12 17.98 -11.48
C ALA A 213 -15.64 17.73 -11.77
N PRO A 214 -14.68 18.28 -11.00
CA PRO A 214 -13.26 18.03 -11.19
C PRO A 214 -12.91 16.55 -11.12
N VAL A 215 -12.05 16.13 -12.03
CA VAL A 215 -11.44 14.79 -12.06
C VAL A 215 -9.99 14.96 -11.63
N ILE A 216 -9.60 14.28 -10.56
CA ILE A 216 -8.28 14.41 -9.93
C ILE A 216 -7.48 13.11 -9.97
N GLU A 217 -6.16 13.22 -9.93
CA GLU A 217 -5.21 12.12 -9.73
C GLU A 217 -4.46 12.35 -8.42
N TYR A 218 -4.40 11.33 -7.56
CA TYR A 218 -3.60 11.38 -6.32
C TYR A 218 -2.12 11.29 -6.67
N GLN A 219 -1.32 12.25 -6.18
CA GLN A 219 0.13 12.28 -6.40
C GLN A 219 0.89 11.74 -5.19
N LYS A 220 0.82 12.44 -4.04
CA LYS A 220 1.58 12.12 -2.83
C LYS A 220 0.96 12.72 -1.58
N ARG A 221 1.46 12.34 -0.40
CA ARG A 221 1.19 13.08 0.85
C ARG A 221 2.21 14.22 0.95
N ARG A 222 1.74 15.46 1.12
CA ARG A 222 2.58 16.60 1.51
C ARG A 222 3.22 16.33 2.87
N ASN A 223 4.38 16.94 3.11
CA ASN A 223 5.17 16.79 4.34
C ASN A 223 5.69 15.37 4.65
N GLN A 224 5.63 14.41 3.72
CA GLN A 224 6.53 13.25 3.72
C GLN A 224 7.86 13.62 3.03
N SER A 225 8.69 14.38 3.76
CA SER A 225 10.00 14.85 3.30
C SER A 225 10.96 15.06 4.47
N LEU A 226 12.23 14.70 4.29
CA LEU A 226 13.32 14.95 5.22
C LEU A 226 14.09 16.19 4.78
N ARG A 227 14.18 17.20 5.66
CA ARG A 227 14.99 18.39 5.41
C ARG A 227 16.39 18.18 5.99
N LEU A 228 17.40 18.12 5.13
CA LEU A 228 18.81 18.22 5.51
C LEU A 228 19.27 19.67 5.37
N SER A 229 20.47 19.97 5.87
CA SER A 229 21.06 21.32 5.82
C SER A 229 21.26 21.87 4.40
N HIS A 230 21.40 20.99 3.43
CA HIS A 230 21.79 21.26 2.05
C HIS A 230 20.77 20.79 1.01
N THR A 231 19.74 20.02 1.40
CA THR A 231 18.74 19.48 0.48
C THR A 231 17.40 19.17 1.17
N LEU A 232 16.33 19.03 0.39
CA LEU A 232 15.05 18.49 0.81
C LEU A 232 14.85 17.15 0.09
N ILE A 233 14.82 16.05 0.84
CA ILE A 233 14.58 14.71 0.30
C ILE A 233 13.08 14.41 0.43
N THR A 234 12.39 14.17 -0.68
CA THR A 234 10.97 13.79 -0.70
C THR A 234 10.78 12.28 -0.78
N GLU A 235 9.56 11.81 -0.48
CA GLU A 235 9.15 10.42 -0.74
C GLU A 235 9.46 9.96 -2.18
N ALA A 236 9.31 10.84 -3.18
CA ALA A 236 9.60 10.51 -4.57
C ALA A 236 11.09 10.26 -4.82
N ASP A 237 11.97 11.04 -4.20
CA ASP A 237 13.43 10.88 -4.32
C ASP A 237 13.88 9.57 -3.67
N VAL A 238 13.37 9.26 -2.47
CA VAL A 238 13.60 7.98 -1.79
C VAL A 238 13.15 6.80 -2.67
N MET A 239 11.93 6.85 -3.20
CA MET A 239 11.37 5.79 -4.04
C MET A 239 12.15 5.61 -5.34
N ALA A 240 12.56 6.70 -5.98
CA ALA A 240 13.35 6.63 -7.21
C ALA A 240 14.78 6.13 -6.95
N SER A 241 15.40 6.47 -5.81
CA SER A 241 16.72 5.98 -5.43
C SER A 241 16.75 4.47 -5.11
N VAL A 242 15.70 3.90 -4.50
CA VAL A 242 15.64 2.45 -4.27
C VAL A 242 15.24 1.67 -5.52
N ALA A 243 14.48 2.27 -6.44
CA ALA A 243 13.97 1.60 -7.65
C ALA A 243 15.08 1.15 -8.62
N SER A 244 16.29 1.71 -8.54
CA SER A 244 17.46 1.27 -9.31
C SER A 244 18.31 0.21 -8.62
N ILE A 245 17.91 -0.29 -7.44
CA ILE A 245 18.72 -1.19 -6.62
C ILE A 245 17.95 -2.50 -6.39
N GLU A 246 18.30 -3.56 -7.15
CA GLU A 246 17.65 -4.89 -7.11
C GLU A 246 17.49 -5.45 -5.67
N LYS A 247 18.43 -5.12 -4.78
CA LYS A 247 18.44 -5.52 -3.36
C LYS A 247 17.22 -5.00 -2.58
N PHE A 248 16.53 -3.98 -3.08
CA PHE A 248 15.31 -3.42 -2.48
C PHE A 248 14.01 -4.03 -3.03
N ASP A 249 14.02 -4.75 -4.16
CA ASP A 249 12.79 -5.21 -4.84
C ASP A 249 11.83 -5.96 -3.89
N GLN A 250 12.39 -6.88 -3.09
CA GLN A 250 11.64 -7.69 -2.13
C GLN A 250 11.79 -7.23 -0.66
N ALA A 251 12.46 -6.10 -0.40
CA ALA A 251 12.70 -5.60 0.95
C ALA A 251 11.67 -4.53 1.34
N GLU A 252 10.94 -4.72 2.43
CA GLU A 252 10.13 -3.63 3.00
C GLU A 252 11.07 -2.66 3.73
N PHE A 253 10.84 -1.36 3.65
CA PHE A 253 11.70 -0.36 4.28
C PHE A 253 10.94 0.90 4.69
N THR A 254 11.59 1.69 5.54
CA THR A 254 11.22 3.08 5.85
C THR A 254 12.49 3.89 6.06
N THR A 255 12.42 5.20 5.86
CA THR A 255 13.53 6.11 6.13
C THR A 255 13.24 7.07 7.28
N TRP A 256 14.28 7.67 7.85
CA TRP A 256 14.19 8.66 8.92
C TRP A 256 15.38 9.63 8.86
N LEU A 257 15.32 10.72 9.62
CA LEU A 257 16.47 11.59 9.86
C LEU A 257 17.39 10.91 10.88
N ASP A 258 18.58 10.48 10.44
CA ASP A 258 19.59 9.91 11.33
C ASP A 258 20.55 11.02 11.78
N ASP A 259 20.27 11.58 12.96
CA ASP A 259 20.96 12.73 13.55
C ASP A 259 22.09 12.36 14.53
N ARG A 260 22.33 11.07 14.75
CA ARG A 260 23.45 10.57 15.56
C ARG A 260 24.78 10.59 14.81
N ILE A 261 24.74 10.71 13.48
CA ILE A 261 25.87 11.11 12.66
C ILE A 261 25.78 12.64 12.48
N ILE A 262 26.93 13.32 12.54
CA ILE A 262 27.00 14.78 12.36
C ILE A 262 27.91 15.07 11.15
N PRO A 263 27.44 15.84 10.15
CA PRO A 263 26.06 16.32 9.96
C PRO A 263 25.03 15.18 9.85
N PRO A 264 23.75 15.43 10.20
CA PRO A 264 22.66 14.47 10.02
C PRO A 264 22.50 14.01 8.57
N THR A 265 22.09 12.75 8.42
CA THR A 265 21.89 12.09 7.13
C THR A 265 20.51 11.41 7.08
N ILE A 266 20.16 10.81 5.94
CA ILE A 266 18.99 9.94 5.82
C ILE A 266 19.37 8.51 6.22
N GLY A 267 18.65 7.95 7.20
CA GLY A 267 18.79 6.55 7.57
C GLY A 267 17.70 5.68 6.95
N PHE A 268 18.04 4.45 6.61
CA PHE A 268 17.12 3.42 6.11
C PHE A 268 16.99 2.29 7.14
N PHE A 269 15.75 1.92 7.48
CA PHE A 269 15.43 0.66 8.14
C PHE A 269 14.88 -0.30 7.10
N VAL A 270 15.50 -1.47 6.96
CA VAL A 270 15.20 -2.44 5.90
C VAL A 270 14.88 -3.80 6.51
N GLU A 271 13.73 -4.37 6.16
CA GLU A 271 13.33 -5.72 6.49
C GLU A 271 13.49 -6.60 5.26
N LEU A 272 14.35 -7.61 5.36
CA LEU A 272 14.61 -8.56 4.29
C LEU A 272 13.69 -9.78 4.46
N ASN A 273 13.19 -10.31 3.33
CA ASN A 273 12.38 -11.53 3.35
C ASN A 273 13.22 -12.75 3.80
N ILE A 274 12.57 -13.70 4.48
CA ILE A 274 13.24 -14.72 5.32
C ILE A 274 14.19 -15.64 4.51
N ASP A 275 13.87 -15.92 3.25
CA ASP A 275 14.67 -16.79 2.38
C ASP A 275 16.02 -16.17 1.96
N ASN A 276 16.19 -14.84 2.11
CA ASN A 276 17.35 -14.11 1.60
C ASN A 276 18.53 -14.01 2.60
N VAL A 277 18.35 -14.33 3.89
CA VAL A 277 19.38 -14.05 4.91
C VAL A 277 20.65 -14.90 4.74
N ASN A 278 20.55 -16.09 4.15
CA ASN A 278 21.68 -17.02 3.98
C ASN A 278 22.41 -16.90 2.62
N GLY A 279 22.15 -15.85 1.82
CA GLY A 279 22.83 -15.68 0.53
C GLY A 279 22.55 -14.42 -0.28
N ALA A 280 21.61 -13.55 0.12
CA ALA A 280 21.34 -12.32 -0.61
C ALA A 280 22.41 -11.24 -0.33
N GLN A 281 22.66 -10.41 -1.33
CA GLN A 281 23.47 -9.21 -1.15
C GLN A 281 22.68 -8.19 -0.34
N LEU A 282 23.20 -7.82 0.84
CA LEU A 282 22.59 -6.79 1.68
C LEU A 282 22.67 -5.41 0.98
N PRO A 283 21.64 -4.56 1.11
CA PRO A 283 21.72 -3.17 0.66
C PRO A 283 22.70 -2.40 1.57
N THR A 284 23.61 -1.68 0.95
CA THR A 284 24.69 -0.92 1.63
C THR A 284 24.52 0.58 1.44
N SER A 285 25.23 1.36 2.25
CA SER A 285 25.39 2.81 2.06
C SER A 285 25.88 3.16 0.65
N THR A 286 26.72 2.31 0.04
CA THR A 286 27.30 2.50 -1.29
C THR A 286 26.28 2.28 -2.42
N ASP A 287 25.38 1.31 -2.27
CA ASP A 287 24.32 1.10 -3.27
C ASP A 287 23.42 2.35 -3.37
N LEU A 288 23.09 2.93 -2.22
CA LEU A 288 22.25 4.12 -2.12
C LEU A 288 22.99 5.42 -2.48
N SER A 289 24.29 5.56 -2.16
CA SER A 289 25.06 6.78 -2.47
C SER A 289 25.36 6.96 -3.96
N THR A 290 25.22 5.91 -4.78
CA THR A 290 25.28 6.01 -6.25
C THR A 290 23.93 6.34 -6.90
N ALA A 291 22.84 6.39 -6.12
CA ALA A 291 21.51 6.59 -6.66
C ALA A 291 21.30 8.05 -7.14
N PRO A 292 20.85 8.27 -8.39
CA PRO A 292 21.09 9.50 -9.14
C PRO A 292 20.28 10.75 -8.72
N LEU A 293 19.52 10.71 -7.64
CA LEU A 293 18.64 11.80 -7.20
C LEU A 293 18.97 12.35 -5.80
N ILE A 294 19.40 11.51 -4.86
CA ILE A 294 19.65 11.95 -3.48
C ILE A 294 21.12 12.37 -3.25
N PHE A 295 22.08 11.72 -3.90
CA PHE A 295 23.51 11.88 -3.61
C PHE A 295 24.38 12.18 -4.85
N ALA A 296 23.78 12.53 -5.98
CA ALA A 296 24.47 12.69 -7.26
C ALA A 296 25.52 13.81 -7.29
N ASP A 297 25.47 14.77 -6.36
CA ASP A 297 26.53 15.78 -6.18
C ASP A 297 27.70 15.20 -5.38
N GLY A 298 28.37 14.21 -5.97
CA GLY A 298 29.49 13.44 -5.41
C GLY A 298 30.79 14.23 -5.26
N THR A 299 30.71 15.52 -4.96
CA THR A 299 31.83 16.47 -4.87
C THR A 299 32.33 16.70 -3.44
N SER A 300 31.64 16.20 -2.42
CA SER A 300 32.01 16.34 -1.01
C SER A 300 32.89 15.18 -0.52
N GLU A 301 34.08 15.49 0.00
CA GLU A 301 35.00 14.53 0.65
C GLU A 301 34.46 13.96 1.98
N TYR A 302 33.23 14.30 2.36
CA TYR A 302 32.62 13.97 3.65
C TYR A 302 31.72 12.73 3.58
N ARG A 303 32.24 11.58 3.98
CA ARG A 303 31.43 10.35 4.22
C ARG A 303 30.22 10.57 5.14
N SER A 304 30.23 11.60 5.99
CA SER A 304 29.13 11.94 6.90
C SER A 304 27.81 12.31 6.20
N SER A 305 27.79 12.49 4.88
CA SER A 305 26.55 12.69 4.09
C SER A 305 25.97 11.40 3.53
N TRP A 306 26.63 10.24 3.71
CA TRP A 306 26.15 8.97 3.16
C TRP A 306 24.94 8.44 3.93
N PRO A 307 24.03 7.71 3.27
CA PRO A 307 22.88 7.12 3.94
C PRO A 307 23.31 5.98 4.87
N THR A 308 22.72 5.90 6.06
CA THR A 308 22.91 4.74 6.94
C THR A 308 21.91 3.65 6.61
N VAL A 309 22.30 2.38 6.72
CA VAL A 309 21.38 1.24 6.49
C VAL A 309 21.36 0.34 7.71
N ARG A 310 20.16 0.04 8.21
CA ARG A 310 19.94 -0.88 9.34
C ARG A 310 18.97 -1.97 8.93
N ILE A 311 19.39 -3.21 9.12
CA ILE A 311 18.52 -4.36 8.94
C ILE A 311 17.71 -4.56 10.22
N VAL A 312 16.39 -4.68 10.07
CA VAL A 312 15.47 -4.99 11.17
C VAL A 312 15.06 -6.46 11.15
N ALA A 313 14.65 -7.00 12.30
CA ALA A 313 14.23 -8.39 12.43
C ALA A 313 13.05 -8.71 11.49
N PRO A 314 12.98 -9.92 10.89
CA PRO A 314 11.81 -10.35 10.14
C PRO A 314 10.51 -10.26 10.96
N GLY A 315 9.44 -9.77 10.33
CA GLY A 315 8.17 -9.46 10.98
C GLY A 315 8.08 -8.07 11.62
N THR A 316 9.11 -7.22 11.55
CA THR A 316 9.11 -5.88 12.18
C THR A 316 8.00 -4.98 11.66
N PHE A 317 7.86 -4.82 10.34
CA PHE A 317 6.83 -3.99 9.73
C PHE A 317 5.43 -4.63 9.80
N THR A 318 5.34 -5.95 9.92
CA THR A 318 4.08 -6.63 10.29
C THR A 318 3.68 -6.27 11.73
N GLY A 319 4.63 -6.36 12.66
CA GLY A 319 4.47 -5.96 14.06
C GLY A 319 4.13 -4.47 14.21
N PHE A 320 4.74 -3.60 13.39
CA PHE A 320 4.46 -2.17 13.35
C PHE A 320 3.00 -1.89 13.00
N ARG A 321 2.48 -2.50 11.92
CA ARG A 321 1.08 -2.37 11.51
C ARG A 321 0.11 -2.81 12.62
N LEU A 322 0.41 -3.93 13.29
CA LEU A 322 -0.36 -4.43 14.42
C LEU A 322 -0.31 -3.48 15.64
N TRP A 323 0.86 -2.92 15.95
CA TRP A 323 1.03 -1.98 17.06
C TRP A 323 0.34 -0.64 16.79
N LYS A 324 0.64 0.01 15.67
CA LYS A 324 0.08 1.32 15.31
C LYS A 324 -1.43 1.24 15.09
N GLY A 325 -1.94 0.12 14.56
CA GLY A 325 -3.38 -0.14 14.45
C GLY A 325 -4.07 -0.09 15.81
N ARG A 326 -3.53 -0.82 16.81
CA ARG A 326 -4.03 -0.75 18.20
C ARG A 326 -3.94 0.65 18.81
N VAL A 327 -2.84 1.38 18.57
CA VAL A 327 -2.66 2.75 19.08
C VAL A 327 -3.67 3.73 18.48
N ASN A 328 -3.96 3.59 17.19
CA ASN A 328 -4.85 4.50 16.45
C ASN A 328 -6.34 4.05 16.49
N GLY A 329 -6.67 2.92 17.10
CA GLY A 329 -8.02 2.32 17.02
C GLY A 329 -8.41 1.82 15.62
N ALA A 330 -7.43 1.61 14.73
CA ALA A 330 -7.60 1.25 13.33
C ALA A 330 -7.27 -0.22 13.06
N GLY A 331 -7.83 -0.79 11.99
CA GLY A 331 -7.45 -2.14 11.54
C GLY A 331 -5.99 -2.16 11.09
N CYS A 332 -5.25 -3.24 11.37
CA CYS A 332 -3.84 -3.33 10.97
C CYS A 332 -3.63 -3.27 9.44
N SER A 333 -4.62 -3.67 8.65
CA SER A 333 -4.66 -3.50 7.19
C SER A 333 -4.73 -2.04 6.73
N GLN A 334 -5.23 -1.12 7.57
CA GLN A 334 -5.29 0.32 7.29
C GLN A 334 -3.99 1.05 7.61
N VAL A 335 -3.04 0.40 8.27
CA VAL A 335 -1.74 1.00 8.61
C VAL A 335 -0.76 0.81 7.46
N LYS A 336 -0.30 1.94 6.90
CA LYS A 336 0.91 1.98 6.07
C LYS A 336 2.14 2.10 6.96
N VAL A 337 3.23 1.44 6.56
CA VAL A 337 4.58 1.91 6.91
C VAL A 337 4.81 3.17 6.06
N PRO A 338 5.16 4.33 6.64
CA PRO A 338 5.45 5.52 5.86
C PRO A 338 6.82 5.38 5.18
N THR A 339 6.99 5.95 3.98
CA THR A 339 8.29 5.95 3.29
C THR A 339 9.30 6.81 4.04
N ILE A 340 8.82 7.91 4.65
CA ILE A 340 9.57 8.79 5.55
C ILE A 340 8.86 8.81 6.91
N MET A 341 9.51 8.28 7.94
CA MET A 341 8.99 8.14 9.29
C MET A 341 9.42 9.32 10.18
N THR A 342 8.46 10.17 10.55
CA THR A 342 8.65 11.36 11.40
C THR A 342 8.09 11.20 12.82
N ASP A 343 7.26 10.18 13.08
CA ASP A 343 6.68 9.90 14.40
C ASP A 343 7.71 9.23 15.31
N GLU A 344 8.20 9.94 16.33
CA GLU A 344 9.25 9.47 17.27
C GLU A 344 8.90 8.10 17.89
N LYS A 345 7.62 7.85 18.20
CA LYS A 345 7.17 6.57 18.77
C LYS A 345 7.25 5.42 17.76
N ALA A 346 6.98 5.69 16.48
CA ALA A 346 7.20 4.74 15.40
C ALA A 346 8.69 4.48 15.18
N GLN A 347 9.53 5.52 15.19
CA GLN A 347 10.99 5.38 15.08
C GLN A 347 11.54 4.51 16.22
N ALA A 348 11.15 4.78 17.47
CA ALA A 348 11.54 3.97 18.62
C ALA A 348 11.11 2.50 18.48
N PHE A 349 9.88 2.22 18.04
CA PHE A 349 9.40 0.86 17.78
C PHE A 349 10.27 0.12 16.75
N VAL A 350 10.72 0.79 15.69
CA VAL A 350 11.56 0.17 14.66
C VAL A 350 13.02 0.03 15.14
N LEU A 351 13.55 1.03 15.87
CA LEU A 351 14.89 1.02 16.47
C LEU A 351 15.10 -0.16 17.43
N GLU A 352 14.12 -0.48 18.27
CA GLU A 352 14.13 -1.65 19.16
C GLU A 352 14.32 -2.99 18.43
N ARG A 353 14.11 -3.03 17.11
CA ARG A 353 14.09 -4.24 16.28
C ARG A 353 15.22 -4.28 15.26
N VAL A 354 16.17 -3.35 15.32
CA VAL A 354 17.41 -3.40 14.54
C VAL A 354 18.23 -4.62 14.98
N VAL A 355 18.61 -5.46 14.03
CA VAL A 355 19.47 -6.64 14.24
C VAL A 355 20.89 -6.45 13.71
N MET A 356 21.08 -5.51 12.78
CA MET A 356 22.36 -5.22 12.15
C MET A 356 22.40 -3.78 11.63
N GLU A 357 23.55 -3.14 11.75
CA GLU A 357 23.85 -1.86 11.09
C GLU A 357 24.94 -2.11 10.04
N LEU A 358 24.79 -1.49 8.87
CA LEU A 358 25.67 -1.66 7.72
C LEU A 358 26.35 -0.32 7.43
N GLU A 359 27.68 -0.34 7.43
CA GLU A 359 28.56 0.79 7.09
C GLU A 359 28.69 0.99 5.58
#